data_AF-A0A3A6MVM6-F1
#
_entry.id   AF-A0A3A6MVM6-F1
#
_cell.length_a   1.000
_cell.length_b   1.000
_cell.length_c   1.000
_cell.angle_alpha   90.00
_cell.angle_beta   90.00
_cell.angle_gamma   90.00
#
_symmetry.space_group_name_H-M   'P 1'
#
loop_
_entity.id
_entity.type
_entity.pdbx_description
1 polymer ?
#
loop_
_entity_poly.entity_id
_entity_poly.type
_entity_poly.pdbx_seq_one_letter_code
_entity_poly.pdbx_strand_id
1 'polypeptide(L)' 'MQDFKDLVRAAIDDELHAVAEYASMARMVESEVLRAILLSIANDEACHARTFMVILELDP' A
#
# COMPACT_ATOMS: atom_id res chain seq x y z
N MET A 1 15.20 14.01 14.38
CA MET A 1 14.04 13.29 14.96
C MET A 1 12.93 13.47 13.96
N GLN A 2 12.43 12.39 13.36
CA GLN A 2 11.25 12.48 12.48
C GLN A 2 10.05 12.86 13.33
N ASP A 3 9.23 13.77 12.82
CA ASP A 3 7.94 14.06 13.43
C ASP A 3 6.89 13.03 12.97
N PHE A 4 5.70 13.09 13.56
CA PHE A 4 4.63 12.17 13.23
C PHE A 4 4.23 12.25 11.75
N LYS A 5 4.21 13.45 11.15
CA LYS A 5 3.85 13.64 9.74
C LYS A 5 4.86 13.02 8.80
N ASP A 6 6.15 13.08 9.13
CA ASP A 6 7.20 12.40 8.37
C ASP A 6 7.01 10.88 8.39
N LEU A 7 6.64 10.30 9.55
CA LEU A 7 6.35 8.87 9.66
C LEU A 7 5.09 8.48 8.88
N VAL A 8 4.05 9.31 8.90
CA VAL A 8 2.82 9.06 8.13
C VAL A 8 3.09 9.14 6.62
N ARG A 9 3.91 10.08 6.16
CA ARG A 9 4.32 10.14 4.74
C ARG A 9 5.12 8.92 4.33
N ALA A 10 6.07 8.49 5.16
CA ALA A 10 6.82 7.27 4.92
C ALA A 10 5.90 6.04 4.83
N ALA A 11 4.91 5.94 5.73
CA ALA A 11 3.91 4.87 5.66
C ALA A 11 3.10 4.92 4.35
N ILE A 12 2.65 6.10 3.90
CA ILE A 12 1.96 6.23 2.60
C ILE A 12 2.84 5.72 1.45
N ASP A 13 4.11 6.10 1.44
CA ASP A 13 5.05 5.68 0.39
C ASP A 13 5.29 4.16 0.41
N ASP A 14 5.44 3.56 1.59
CA ASP A 14 5.61 2.12 1.77
C ASP A 14 4.38 1.34 1.26
N GLU A 15 3.17 1.80 1.61
CA GLU A 15 1.93 1.17 1.17
C GLU A 15 1.76 1.25 -0.35
N LEU A 16 2.04 2.42 -0.96
CA LEU A 16 1.99 2.57 -2.42
C LEU A 16 3.06 1.74 -3.14
N HIS A 17 4.23 1.57 -2.53
CA HIS A 17 5.26 0.65 -3.04
C HIS A 17 4.76 -0.80 -3.02
N ALA A 18 4.15 -1.24 -1.92
CA ALA A 18 3.60 -2.58 -1.78
C ALA A 18 2.49 -2.86 -2.80
N VAL A 19 1.59 -1.90 -3.06
CA VAL A 19 0.59 -1.99 -4.14
C VAL A 19 1.28 -2.30 -5.48
N ALA A 20 2.32 -1.53 -5.83
CA ALA A 20 3.02 -1.69 -7.09
C ALA A 20 3.77 -3.03 -7.18
N GLU A 21 4.40 -3.45 -6.08
CA GLU A 21 5.13 -4.72 -5.97
C GLU A 21 4.20 -5.92 -6.15
N TYR A 22 3.11 -5.98 -5.38
CA TYR A 22 2.17 -7.10 -5.44
C TYR A 22 1.41 -7.17 -6.77
N ALA A 23 1.07 -6.02 -7.35
CA ALA A 23 0.54 -5.97 -8.72
C ALA A 23 1.56 -6.48 -9.75
N SER A 24 2.86 -6.27 -9.54
CA SER A 24 3.92 -6.81 -10.39
C SER A 24 4.05 -8.33 -10.25
N MET A 25 4.07 -8.84 -9.01
CA MET A 25 4.09 -10.28 -8.75
C MET A 25 2.88 -10.99 -9.37
N ALA A 26 1.70 -10.37 -9.33
CA ALA A 26 0.48 -10.92 -9.93
C ALA A 26 0.59 -11.13 -11.46
N ARG A 27 1.43 -10.35 -12.15
CA ARG A 27 1.75 -10.51 -13.58
C ARG A 27 2.79 -11.59 -13.86
N MET A 28 3.55 -12.01 -12.86
CA MET A 28 4.60 -13.02 -12.99
C MET A 28 4.10 -14.46 -12.79
N VAL A 29 2.93 -14.64 -12.19
CA VAL A 29 2.38 -15.96 -11.88
C VAL A 29 1.39 -16.44 -12.96
N GLU A 30 1.44 -17.72 -13.29
CA GLU A 30 0.46 -18.33 -14.22
C GLU A 30 -0.84 -18.72 -13.51
N SER A 31 -0.75 -19.12 -12.24
CA SER A 31 -1.91 -19.54 -11.44
C SER A 31 -2.89 -18.40 -11.19
N GLU A 32 -4.13 -18.57 -11.65
CA GLU A 32 -5.21 -17.61 -11.41
C GLU A 32 -5.50 -17.41 -9.93
N VAL A 33 -5.39 -18.47 -9.11
CA VAL A 33 -5.60 -18.38 -7.67
C VAL A 33 -4.53 -17.50 -7.02
N LEU A 34 -3.26 -17.69 -7.39
CA LEU A 34 -2.17 -16.87 -6.85
C LEU A 34 -2.28 -15.42 -7.33
N ARG A 35 -2.63 -15.20 -8.61
CA ARG A 35 -2.90 -13.86 -9.15
C ARG A 35 -4.01 -13.16 -8.37
N ALA A 36 -5.11 -13.86 -8.10
CA ALA A 36 -6.23 -13.29 -7.33
C ALA A 36 -5.83 -12.93 -5.90
N ILE A 37 -5.05 -13.78 -5.23
CA ILE A 37 -4.54 -13.51 -3.88
C ILE A 37 -3.64 -12.26 -3.88
N LEU A 38 -2.67 -12.18 -4.81
CA LEU A 38 -1.76 -11.04 -4.90
C LEU A 38 -2.49 -9.72 -5.20
N LEU A 39 -3.49 -9.75 -6.08
CA LEU A 39 -4.32 -8.58 -6.35
C LEU A 39 -5.21 -8.20 -5.16
N SER A 40 -5.67 -9.18 -4.36
CA SER A 40 -6.38 -8.90 -3.11
C SER A 40 -5.49 -8.18 -2.11
N ILE A 41 -4.25 -8.64 -1.92
CA ILE A 41 -3.28 -7.99 -1.02
C ILE A 41 -2.97 -6.58 -1.52
N ALA A 42 -2.72 -6.39 -2.82
CA ALA A 42 -2.50 -5.07 -3.40
C ALA A 42 -3.69 -4.11 -3.15
N ASN A 43 -4.92 -4.61 -3.11
CA ASN A 43 -6.08 -3.80 -2.77
C ASN A 43 -6.10 -3.41 -1.28
N ASP A 44 -5.67 -4.30 -0.39
CA ASP A 44 -5.58 -4.01 1.04
C ASP A 44 -4.55 -2.90 1.33
N GLU A 45 -3.37 -2.95 0.71
CA GLU A 45 -2.36 -1.90 0.87
C GLU A 45 -2.83 -0.55 0.28
N ALA A 46 -3.62 -0.58 -0.80
CA ALA A 46 -4.26 0.63 -1.30
C ALA A 46 -5.28 1.20 -0.29
N CYS A 47 -5.95 0.35 0.51
CA CYS A 47 -6.81 0.79 1.60
C CYS A 47 -6.01 1.41 2.75
N HIS A 48 -4.87 0.83 3.12
CA HIS A 48 -3.97 1.37 4.12
C HIS A 48 -3.42 2.74 3.70
N ALA A 49 -2.91 2.87 2.46
CA ALA A 49 -2.44 4.15 1.92
C ALA A 49 -3.51 5.25 2.01
N ARG A 50 -4.76 4.96 1.60
CA ARG A 50 -5.87 5.91 1.73
C ARG A 50 -6.16 6.29 3.18
N THR A 51 -6.06 5.34 4.11
CA THR A 51 -6.26 5.59 5.54
C THR A 51 -5.18 6.51 6.09
N PHE A 52 -3.91 6.29 5.75
CA PHE A 52 -2.81 7.17 6.15
C PHE A 52 -2.92 8.56 5.51
N MET A 53 -3.39 8.69 4.27
CA MET A 53 -3.67 9.99 3.65
C MET A 53 -4.70 10.78 4.46
N VAL A 54 -5.76 10.14 4.95
CA VAL A 54 -6.75 10.80 5.82
C VAL A 54 -6.12 11.19 7.17
N ILE A 55 -5.29 10.33 7.76
CA ILE A 55 -4.56 10.64 9.00
C ILE A 55 -3.69 11.88 8.83
N LEU A 56 -2.96 11.99 7.70
CA LEU A 56 -2.09 13.12 7.41
C LEU A 56 -2.85 14.46 7.34
N GLU A 57 -4.06 14.45 6.78
CA GLU A 57 -4.91 15.64 6.66
C GLU A 57 -5.59 16.03 7.99
N LEU A 58 -5.74 15.09 8.93
CA LEU A 58 -6.39 15.34 10.23
C LEU A 58 -5.41 15.83 11.31
N ASP A 59 -4.11 15.73 11.09
CA ASP A 59 -3.09 16.26 11.99
C ASP A 59 -2.73 17.71 11.57
N PRO A 60 -3.13 18.75 12.33
CA PRO A 60 -2.95 20.16 11.95
C PRO A 60 -1.49 20.62 11.90
#